data_AF-A0A0B7BPK8-F1
#
_entry.id   AF-A0A0B7BPK8-F1
#
_cell.length_a   1.000
_cell.length_b   1.000
_cell.length_c   1.000
_cell.angle_alpha   90.00
_cell.angle_beta   90.00
_cell.angle_gamma   90.00
#
_symmetry.space_group_name_H-M   'P 1'
#
loop_
_entity.id
_entity.type
_entity.pdbx_description
1 polymer ?
#
loop_
_entity_poly.entity_id
_entity_poly.type
_entity_poly.pdbx_seq_one_letter_code
_entity_poly.pdbx_strand_id
1 'polypeptide(L)'
;MVSGITAAVVIHDKLCTQKGVLCMKKREDCGGDGLQIILPYSLCQIVLASIHEIGHQGHDKTLALLKSRFFWCGMTRDVSDLVKSCAICNMTKPLKKITTVYGHIIANYPLEMVAMDFIEFPRHSCGFKHVLVMTDVFTKYVVAIPTRDQTAHTVADVIQSRWIPDFGIPSKLHSDQGKGFESAVIIALCQKYGIKKSRTSAYNPRGNGICERFNRTLLAMLRSLEDSDKLEWSHHVPHVVLGYNITPHTSTGWSPYYLLYGRHPKLPINFVIEDLFNPDVQGKDDIIFHKRKLAEAHRDASDRIARFHK
;
A
#
# COMPACT_ATOMS: atom_id res chain seq x y z
N MET A 1 -23.19 31.09 -25.38
CA MET A 1 -22.48 32.37 -25.16
C MET A 1 -22.76 32.99 -23.78
N VAL A 2 -22.99 32.19 -22.71
CA VAL A 2 -23.35 32.74 -21.38
C VAL A 2 -22.45 32.20 -20.24
N SER A 3 -21.46 31.35 -20.52
CA SER A 3 -20.55 30.82 -19.48
C SER A 3 -19.32 31.69 -19.19
N GLY A 4 -19.07 32.73 -19.99
CA GLY A 4 -17.88 33.60 -19.84
C GLY A 4 -18.07 34.75 -18.85
N ILE A 5 -19.31 35.21 -18.64
CA ILE A 5 -19.59 36.40 -17.83
C ILE A 5 -19.59 36.05 -16.33
N THR A 6 -20.03 34.85 -15.95
CA THR A 6 -20.08 34.40 -14.55
C THR A 6 -18.68 34.20 -13.93
N ALA A 7 -17.66 33.86 -14.73
CA ALA A 7 -16.29 33.72 -14.23
C ALA A 7 -15.61 35.08 -13.96
N ALA A 8 -15.96 36.12 -14.72
CA ALA A 8 -15.40 37.46 -14.54
C ALA A 8 -15.93 38.17 -13.28
N VAL A 9 -17.20 37.91 -12.92
CA VAL A 9 -17.87 38.52 -11.75
C VAL A 9 -17.32 37.98 -10.42
N VAL A 10 -16.86 36.72 -10.36
CA VAL A 10 -16.37 36.08 -9.11
C VAL A 10 -14.93 36.50 -8.73
N ILE A 11 -14.17 37.09 -9.66
CA ILE A 11 -12.76 37.49 -9.42
C ILE A 11 -12.70 38.83 -8.69
N HIS A 12 -13.67 39.73 -8.89
CA HIS A 12 -13.57 41.12 -8.44
C HIS A 12 -13.50 41.29 -6.92
N ASP A 13 -14.20 40.45 -6.15
CA ASP A 13 -14.20 40.48 -4.67
C ASP A 13 -12.92 39.94 -4.03
N LYS A 14 -12.04 39.31 -4.83
CA LYS A 14 -10.78 38.72 -4.37
C LYS A 14 -9.57 39.58 -4.73
N LEU A 15 -9.75 40.70 -5.41
CA LEU A 15 -8.67 41.59 -5.80
C LEU A 15 -8.48 42.70 -4.76
N CYS A 16 -7.23 43.03 -4.47
CA CYS A 16 -6.88 44.20 -3.65
C CYS A 16 -5.57 44.82 -4.12
N THR A 17 -5.38 46.10 -3.88
CA THR A 17 -4.12 46.79 -4.15
C THR A 17 -3.34 46.95 -2.84
N GLN A 18 -2.08 46.53 -2.81
CA GLN A 18 -1.15 46.79 -1.70
C GLN A 18 0.09 47.50 -2.20
N LYS A 19 0.38 48.69 -1.63
CA LYS A 19 1.55 49.51 -1.99
C LYS A 19 1.70 49.73 -3.52
N GLY A 20 0.59 49.92 -4.22
CA GLY A 20 0.54 50.13 -5.67
C GLY A 20 0.63 48.86 -6.52
N VAL A 21 0.63 47.66 -5.92
CA VAL A 21 0.68 46.37 -6.62
C VAL A 21 -0.68 45.66 -6.51
N LEU A 22 -1.15 45.10 -7.63
CA LEU A 22 -2.39 44.33 -7.66
C LEU A 22 -2.16 42.91 -7.12
N CYS A 23 -2.97 42.53 -6.13
CA CYS A 23 -2.88 41.25 -5.43
C CYS A 23 -4.23 40.52 -5.46
N MET A 24 -4.19 39.19 -5.38
CA MET A 24 -5.32 38.31 -5.20
C MET A 24 -5.32 37.71 -3.79
N LYS A 25 -6.44 37.80 -3.09
CA LYS A 25 -6.68 37.18 -1.79
C LYS A 25 -7.00 35.70 -1.97
N LYS A 26 -6.30 34.86 -1.21
CA LYS A 26 -6.48 33.40 -1.17
C LYS A 26 -6.81 32.99 0.27
N ARG A 27 -7.85 32.19 0.45
CA ARG A 27 -8.08 31.51 1.74
C ARG A 27 -7.08 30.36 1.86
N GLU A 28 -6.31 30.34 2.94
CA GLU A 28 -5.47 29.20 3.30
C GLU A 28 -6.26 28.20 4.18
N ASP A 29 -5.96 26.91 4.06
CA ASP A 29 -6.65 25.82 4.77
C ASP A 29 -6.52 25.92 6.31
N CYS A 30 -5.56 26.72 6.80
CA CYS A 30 -5.29 27.00 8.21
C CYS A 30 -5.95 28.31 8.74
N GLY A 31 -6.85 28.92 7.98
CA GLY A 31 -7.61 30.09 8.43
C GLY A 31 -6.90 31.44 8.30
N GLY A 32 -5.74 31.47 7.64
CA GLY A 32 -5.04 32.71 7.25
C GLY A 32 -5.48 33.25 5.89
N ASP A 33 -5.47 34.58 5.73
CA ASP A 33 -5.61 35.24 4.44
C ASP A 33 -4.23 35.31 3.74
N GLY A 34 -4.00 34.44 2.75
CA GLY A 34 -2.82 34.46 1.90
C GLY A 34 -2.97 35.47 0.76
N LEU A 35 -1.87 36.11 0.35
CA LEU A 35 -1.85 37.09 -0.74
C LEU A 35 -0.94 36.63 -1.88
N GLN A 36 -1.46 36.65 -3.11
CA GLN A 36 -0.70 36.37 -4.33
C GLN A 36 -0.57 37.64 -5.16
N ILE A 37 0.63 37.99 -5.59
CA ILE A 37 0.86 39.13 -6.49
C ILE A 37 0.39 38.75 -7.89
N ILE A 38 -0.44 39.59 -8.51
CA ILE A 38 -0.83 39.42 -9.91
C ILE A 38 0.29 39.92 -10.80
N LEU A 39 0.90 39.01 -11.55
CA LEU A 39 2.00 39.37 -12.45
C LEU A 39 1.46 39.87 -13.79
N PRO A 40 1.97 41.01 -14.29
CA PRO A 40 1.82 41.40 -15.68
C PRO A 40 2.39 40.33 -16.61
N TYR A 41 1.78 40.17 -17.79
CA TYR A 41 2.20 39.16 -18.77
C TYR A 41 3.69 39.28 -19.15
N SER A 42 4.22 40.50 -19.19
CA SER A 42 5.64 40.78 -19.47
C SER A 42 6.61 40.20 -18.45
N LEU A 43 6.20 40.01 -17.19
CA LEU A 43 7.05 39.50 -16.11
C LEU A 43 6.88 37.99 -15.89
N CYS A 44 5.83 37.38 -16.45
CA CYS A 44 5.49 35.98 -16.22
C CYS A 44 6.64 35.05 -16.65
N GLN A 45 7.21 35.26 -17.85
CA GLN A 45 8.30 34.43 -18.36
C GLN A 45 9.57 34.55 -17.52
N ILE A 46 9.93 35.76 -17.09
CA ILE A 46 11.13 36.02 -16.28
C ILE A 46 11.02 35.31 -14.94
N VAL A 47 9.90 35.52 -14.22
CA VAL A 47 9.67 34.90 -12.90
C VAL A 47 9.60 33.38 -13.00
N LEU A 48 8.92 32.88 -14.03
CA LEU A 48 8.80 31.44 -14.29
C LEU A 48 10.17 30.80 -14.55
N ALA A 49 11.00 31.41 -15.40
CA ALA A 49 12.35 30.93 -15.70
C ALA A 49 13.24 30.95 -14.45
N SER A 50 13.29 32.07 -13.72
CA SER A 50 14.13 32.19 -12.52
C SER A 50 13.77 31.18 -11.44
N ILE A 51 12.48 30.90 -11.20
CA ILE A 51 12.08 29.90 -10.20
C ILE A 51 12.42 28.48 -10.65
N HIS A 52 12.31 28.19 -11.95
CA HIS A 52 12.67 26.89 -12.47
C HIS A 52 14.18 26.62 -12.42
N GLU A 53 15.01 27.62 -12.77
CA GLU A 53 16.48 27.51 -12.83
C GLU A 53 17.14 27.26 -11.47
N ILE A 54 16.50 27.65 -10.36
CA ILE A 54 17.03 27.43 -9.01
C ILE A 54 17.21 25.93 -8.67
N GLY A 55 16.45 25.04 -9.30
CA GLY A 55 16.55 23.62 -8.96
C GLY A 55 15.95 22.62 -9.95
N HIS A 56 15.56 23.06 -11.14
CA HIS A 56 14.97 22.22 -12.20
C HIS A 56 13.89 21.27 -11.66
N GLN A 57 13.06 21.79 -10.75
CA GLN A 57 12.05 20.97 -10.11
C GLN A 57 10.95 20.57 -11.09
N GLY A 58 10.30 19.43 -10.83
CA GLY A 58 9.17 18.97 -11.62
C GLY A 58 7.96 19.91 -11.53
N HIS A 59 7.05 19.77 -12.50
CA HIS A 59 5.86 20.61 -12.68
C HIS A 59 5.15 20.99 -11.37
N ASP A 60 4.79 20.01 -10.54
CA ASP A 60 3.95 20.25 -9.36
C ASP A 60 4.66 21.10 -8.31
N LYS A 61 5.98 20.92 -8.15
CA LYS A 61 6.78 21.67 -7.18
C LYS A 61 7.02 23.10 -7.66
N THR A 62 7.37 23.28 -8.94
CA THR A 62 7.51 24.62 -9.55
C THR A 62 6.18 25.37 -9.48
N LEU A 63 5.07 24.70 -9.77
CA LEU A 63 3.74 25.28 -9.67
C LEU A 63 3.37 25.66 -8.22
N ALA A 64 3.70 24.82 -7.24
CA ALA A 64 3.47 25.12 -5.82
C ALA A 64 4.25 26.35 -5.35
N LEU A 65 5.54 26.46 -5.72
CA LEU A 65 6.39 27.60 -5.38
C LEU A 65 5.90 28.92 -6.00
N LEU A 66 5.37 28.85 -7.22
CA LEU A 66 4.77 29.99 -7.90
C LEU A 66 3.43 30.37 -7.27
N LYS A 67 2.55 29.39 -7.02
CA LYS A 67 1.23 29.60 -6.40
C LYS A 67 1.29 30.09 -4.96
N SER A 68 2.44 30.01 -4.29
CA SER A 68 2.59 30.59 -2.96
C SER A 68 2.89 32.09 -2.98
N ARG A 69 3.17 32.69 -4.14
CA ARG A 69 3.63 34.10 -4.25
C ARG A 69 2.96 34.90 -5.36
N PHE A 70 2.65 34.25 -6.48
CA PHE A 70 2.23 34.91 -7.71
C PHE A 70 0.93 34.31 -8.24
N PHE A 71 0.28 35.03 -9.14
CA PHE A 71 -0.85 34.57 -9.94
C PHE A 71 -0.83 35.21 -11.33
N TRP A 72 -1.13 34.44 -12.36
CA TRP A 72 -1.51 34.92 -13.68
C TRP A 72 -2.38 33.88 -14.39
N CYS A 73 -3.16 34.33 -15.38
CA CYS A 73 -4.02 33.44 -16.15
C CYS A 73 -3.15 32.53 -17.04
N GLY A 74 -3.36 31.21 -16.95
CA GLY A 74 -2.59 30.23 -17.73
C GLY A 74 -1.33 29.70 -17.05
N MET A 75 -1.00 30.13 -15.82
CA MET A 75 0.20 29.71 -15.07
C MET A 75 0.50 28.21 -15.13
N THR A 76 -0.50 27.35 -14.90
CA THR A 76 -0.29 25.89 -14.92
C THR A 76 0.17 25.39 -16.30
N ARG A 77 -0.36 25.95 -17.38
CA ARG A 77 0.06 25.61 -18.74
C ARG A 77 1.49 26.08 -18.98
N ASP A 78 1.80 27.32 -18.64
CA ASP A 78 3.12 27.89 -18.87
C ASP A 78 4.21 27.13 -18.08
N VAL A 79 3.92 26.72 -16.84
CA VAL A 79 4.80 25.84 -16.04
C VAL A 79 4.99 24.48 -16.70
N SER A 80 3.91 23.86 -17.21
CA SER A 80 3.99 22.60 -17.95
C SER A 80 4.89 22.74 -19.17
N ASP A 81 4.73 23.81 -19.94
CA ASP A 81 5.44 24.00 -21.20
C ASP A 81 6.93 24.30 -20.97
N LEU A 82 7.28 25.07 -19.93
CA LEU A 82 8.67 25.28 -19.55
C LEU A 82 9.35 23.98 -19.08
N VAL A 83 8.71 23.23 -18.16
CA VAL A 83 9.30 21.99 -17.63
C VAL A 83 9.43 20.91 -18.71
N LYS A 84 8.51 20.87 -19.68
CA LYS A 84 8.58 19.96 -20.84
C LYS A 84 9.67 20.35 -21.83
N SER A 85 9.89 21.64 -22.06
CA SER A 85 10.91 22.13 -23.02
C SER A 85 12.31 22.23 -22.41
N CYS A 86 12.45 22.21 -21.08
CA CYS A 86 13.75 22.26 -20.40
C CYS A 86 14.64 21.05 -20.75
N ALA A 87 15.77 21.32 -21.41
CA ALA A 87 16.76 20.31 -21.79
C ALA A 87 17.34 19.57 -20.57
N ILE A 88 17.66 20.29 -19.50
CA ILE A 88 18.22 19.71 -18.27
C ILE A 88 17.22 18.75 -17.62
N CYS A 89 15.95 19.13 -17.52
CA CYS A 89 14.89 18.25 -17.01
C CYS A 89 14.68 17.02 -17.90
N ASN A 90 14.78 17.17 -19.23
CA ASN A 90 14.63 16.06 -20.15
C ASN A 90 15.81 15.07 -20.10
N MET A 91 17.03 15.56 -19.90
CA MET A 91 18.24 14.73 -19.77
C MET A 91 18.34 14.02 -18.41
N THR A 92 17.83 14.64 -17.35
CA THR A 92 17.87 14.10 -15.97
C THR A 92 16.65 13.27 -15.60
N LYS A 93 15.60 13.25 -16.43
CA LYS A 93 14.42 12.40 -16.21
C LYS A 93 14.87 10.94 -16.15
N PRO A 94 14.66 10.22 -15.03
CA PRO A 94 14.89 8.80 -15.01
C PRO A 94 14.01 8.17 -16.10
N LEU A 95 14.61 7.33 -16.95
CA LEU A 95 13.87 6.54 -17.92
C LEU A 95 12.72 5.86 -17.17
N LYS A 96 11.48 6.08 -17.62
CA LYS A 96 10.34 5.29 -17.14
C LYS A 96 10.73 3.84 -17.40
N LYS A 97 11.05 3.07 -16.35
CA LYS A 97 11.18 1.62 -16.46
C LYS A 97 9.84 1.15 -17.03
N ILE A 98 9.84 0.71 -18.29
CA ILE A 98 8.75 -0.10 -18.81
C ILE A 98 8.84 -1.40 -18.00
N THR A 99 8.14 -1.43 -16.87
CA THR A 99 7.78 -2.67 -16.20
C THR A 99 6.79 -3.37 -17.12
N THR A 100 7.29 -4.31 -17.91
CA THR A 100 6.45 -5.36 -18.47
C THR A 100 5.63 -5.97 -17.33
N VAL A 101 4.30 -5.90 -17.44
CA VAL A 101 3.36 -6.50 -16.50
C VAL A 101 3.43 -8.01 -16.70
N TYR A 102 4.43 -8.65 -16.10
CA TYR A 102 4.48 -10.11 -16.04
C TYR A 102 3.39 -10.59 -15.07
N GLY A 103 2.64 -11.60 -15.49
CA GLY A 103 1.39 -12.07 -14.88
C GLY A 103 1.43 -12.07 -13.36
N HIS A 104 0.54 -11.29 -12.76
CA HIS A 104 0.29 -11.38 -11.34
C HIS A 104 -0.30 -12.74 -11.03
N ILE A 105 0.13 -13.34 -9.92
CA ILE A 105 -0.52 -14.52 -9.37
C ILE A 105 -1.90 -14.07 -8.89
N ILE A 106 -2.94 -14.61 -9.53
CA ILE A 106 -4.32 -14.34 -9.19
C ILE A 106 -4.90 -15.60 -8.53
N ALA A 107 -5.63 -15.39 -7.44
CA ALA A 107 -6.53 -16.35 -6.84
C ALA A 107 -7.95 -15.77 -6.94
N ASN A 108 -8.93 -16.63 -7.09
CA ASN A 108 -10.34 -16.31 -7.31
C ASN A 108 -11.17 -16.44 -6.03
N TYR A 109 -10.69 -17.22 -5.05
CA TYR A 109 -11.36 -17.42 -3.77
C TYR A 109 -10.35 -17.62 -2.62
N PRO A 110 -10.77 -17.41 -1.35
CA PRO A 110 -9.89 -17.61 -0.19
C PRO A 110 -9.25 -18.99 -0.18
N LEU A 111 -7.96 -19.05 0.18
CA LEU A 111 -7.19 -20.29 0.37
C LEU A 111 -6.97 -21.14 -0.90
N GLU A 112 -7.33 -20.64 -2.07
CA GLU A 112 -7.00 -21.28 -3.35
C GLU A 112 -5.48 -21.40 -3.51
N MET A 113 -4.78 -20.30 -3.27
CA MET A 113 -3.34 -20.22 -3.47
C MET A 113 -2.65 -19.51 -2.32
N VAL A 114 -1.64 -20.17 -1.77
CA VAL A 114 -0.82 -19.63 -0.70
C VAL A 114 0.58 -19.38 -1.24
N ALA A 115 1.00 -18.12 -1.19
CA ALA A 115 2.33 -17.69 -1.55
C ALA A 115 3.24 -17.71 -0.32
N MET A 116 4.45 -18.24 -0.46
CA MET A 116 5.43 -18.37 0.62
C MET A 116 6.70 -17.62 0.28
N ASP A 117 7.34 -17.07 1.31
CA ASP A 117 8.64 -16.40 1.17
C ASP A 117 9.39 -16.37 2.50
N PHE A 118 10.71 -16.19 2.44
CA PHE A 118 11.54 -15.97 3.63
C PHE A 118 12.01 -14.53 3.71
N ILE A 119 12.05 -14.01 4.94
CA ILE A 119 12.72 -12.75 5.26
C ILE A 119 13.84 -13.05 6.23
N GLU A 120 15.02 -12.48 5.98
CA GLU A 120 16.12 -12.53 6.94
C GLU A 120 16.13 -11.29 7.86
N PHE A 121 16.38 -11.53 9.13
CA PHE A 121 16.52 -10.51 10.17
C PHE A 121 17.88 -10.64 10.86
N PRO A 122 18.37 -9.58 11.53
CA PRO A 122 19.45 -9.71 12.49
C PRO A 122 19.13 -10.79 13.52
N ARG A 123 20.16 -11.55 13.89
CA ARG A 123 19.99 -12.73 14.74
C ARG A 123 19.45 -12.32 16.11
N HIS A 124 18.31 -12.88 16.46
CA HIS A 124 17.68 -12.76 17.77
C HIS A 124 18.45 -13.54 18.84
N SER A 125 18.33 -13.14 20.11
CA SER A 125 18.95 -13.80 21.28
C SER A 125 18.64 -15.32 21.34
N CYS A 126 17.38 -15.70 21.10
CA CYS A 126 16.93 -17.11 21.04
C CYS A 126 17.29 -17.87 19.74
N GLY A 127 18.11 -17.29 18.87
CA GLY A 127 18.63 -17.93 17.66
C GLY A 127 17.73 -17.84 16.42
N PHE A 128 16.59 -17.15 16.49
CA PHE A 128 15.78 -16.85 15.30
C PHE A 128 16.54 -15.91 14.36
N LYS A 129 16.55 -16.23 13.06
CA LYS A 129 17.22 -15.42 12.03
C LYS A 129 16.30 -15.15 10.83
N HIS A 130 15.25 -15.95 10.67
CA HIS A 130 14.38 -15.85 9.51
C HIS A 130 12.92 -15.78 9.94
N VAL A 131 12.06 -15.33 9.04
CA VAL A 131 10.61 -15.41 9.17
C VAL A 131 10.08 -16.05 7.90
N LEU A 132 9.38 -17.18 8.06
CA LEU A 132 8.61 -17.79 6.98
C LEU A 132 7.26 -17.07 6.91
N VAL A 133 7.03 -16.38 5.81
CA VAL A 133 5.77 -15.70 5.50
C VAL A 133 4.93 -16.60 4.60
N MET A 134 3.67 -16.82 4.97
CA MET A 134 2.66 -17.50 4.16
C MET A 134 1.48 -16.56 3.97
N THR A 135 1.15 -16.25 2.72
CA THR A 135 0.11 -15.29 2.36
C THR A 135 -0.95 -15.96 1.51
N ASP A 136 -2.21 -15.89 1.93
CA ASP A 136 -3.32 -16.22 1.04
C ASP A 136 -3.45 -15.14 -0.04
N VAL A 137 -3.34 -15.55 -1.31
CA VAL A 137 -3.28 -14.64 -2.45
C VAL A 137 -4.58 -13.88 -2.63
N PHE A 138 -5.73 -14.46 -2.29
CA PHE A 138 -7.03 -13.79 -2.48
C PHE A 138 -7.31 -12.76 -1.38
N THR A 139 -7.40 -13.22 -0.13
CA THR A 139 -7.74 -12.36 1.02
C THR A 139 -6.61 -11.42 1.41
N LYS A 140 -5.37 -11.71 0.99
CA LYS A 140 -4.12 -11.09 1.46
C LYS A 140 -3.83 -11.42 2.93
N TYR A 141 -4.46 -12.44 3.50
CA TYR A 141 -4.24 -12.82 4.89
C TYR A 141 -2.85 -13.42 5.06
N VAL A 142 -2.13 -12.96 6.07
CA VAL A 142 -0.73 -13.37 6.29
C VAL A 142 -0.56 -14.10 7.61
N VAL A 143 0.22 -15.16 7.55
CA VAL A 143 0.82 -15.84 8.71
C VAL A 143 2.33 -15.69 8.59
N ALA A 144 3.00 -15.20 9.63
CA ALA A 144 4.45 -15.05 9.64
C ALA A 144 5.03 -15.77 10.88
N ILE A 145 5.93 -16.72 10.64
CA ILE A 145 6.47 -17.61 11.67
C ILE A 145 7.99 -17.40 11.77
N PRO A 146 8.53 -16.93 12.91
CA PRO A 146 9.98 -16.90 13.13
C PRO A 146 10.59 -18.30 13.06
N THR A 147 11.68 -18.45 12.33
CA THR A 147 12.42 -19.71 12.16
C THR A 147 13.93 -19.52 12.37
N ARG A 148 14.61 -20.59 12.79
CA ARG A 148 16.07 -20.61 13.00
C ARG A 148 16.83 -20.83 11.70
N ASP A 149 16.22 -21.53 10.75
CA ASP A 149 16.77 -21.85 9.43
C ASP A 149 15.68 -21.74 8.34
N GLN A 150 16.09 -21.94 7.09
CA GLN A 150 15.25 -21.96 5.91
C GLN A 150 15.18 -23.37 5.29
N THR A 151 15.37 -24.41 6.10
CA THR A 151 15.42 -25.79 5.60
C THR A 151 14.02 -26.24 5.17
N ALA A 152 13.99 -27.22 4.28
CA ALA A 152 12.74 -27.79 3.82
C ALA A 152 11.94 -28.51 4.92
N HIS A 153 12.63 -29.11 5.90
CA HIS A 153 11.98 -29.72 7.06
C HIS A 153 11.23 -28.67 7.87
N THR A 154 11.90 -27.56 8.19
CA THR A 154 11.25 -26.43 8.88
C THR A 154 10.04 -25.90 8.12
N VAL A 155 10.14 -25.74 6.80
CA VAL A 155 9.00 -25.31 5.97
C VAL A 155 7.85 -26.32 6.04
N ALA A 156 8.14 -27.62 5.89
CA ALA A 156 7.14 -28.67 5.94
C ALA A 156 6.44 -28.74 7.31
N ASP A 157 7.21 -28.64 8.38
CA ASP A 157 6.70 -28.64 9.76
C ASP A 157 5.80 -27.43 10.00
N VAL A 158 6.18 -26.24 9.53
CA VAL A 158 5.34 -25.04 9.65
C VAL A 158 4.02 -25.19 8.88
N ILE A 159 4.05 -25.71 7.64
CA ILE A 159 2.83 -25.94 6.86
C ILE A 159 1.92 -26.92 7.61
N GLN A 160 2.46 -28.03 8.12
CA GLN A 160 1.68 -29.08 8.76
C GLN A 160 1.16 -28.69 10.15
N SER A 161 1.94 -27.94 10.94
CA SER A 161 1.60 -27.63 12.33
C SER A 161 0.97 -26.25 12.53
N ARG A 162 1.13 -25.32 11.58
CA ARG A 162 0.65 -23.93 11.71
C ARG A 162 -0.32 -23.50 10.63
N TRP A 163 -0.24 -24.03 9.41
CA TRP A 163 -1.16 -23.64 8.34
C TRP A 163 -2.36 -24.58 8.25
N ILE A 164 -2.11 -25.87 8.02
CA ILE A 164 -3.17 -26.86 7.77
C ILE A 164 -4.19 -26.95 8.91
N PRO A 165 -3.82 -26.91 10.20
CA PRO A 165 -4.80 -27.01 11.28
C PRO A 165 -5.80 -25.84 11.31
N ASP A 166 -5.35 -24.63 10.96
CA ASP A 166 -6.13 -23.41 11.08
C ASP A 166 -6.95 -23.12 9.81
N PHE A 167 -6.40 -23.43 8.63
CA PHE A 167 -6.97 -23.04 7.34
C PHE A 167 -7.31 -24.23 6.43
N GLY A 168 -6.84 -25.43 6.75
CA GLY A 168 -6.93 -26.58 5.88
C GLY A 168 -5.87 -26.58 4.76
N ILE A 169 -6.05 -27.49 3.80
CA ILE A 169 -5.10 -27.74 2.72
C ILE A 169 -5.38 -26.78 1.55
N PRO A 170 -4.41 -25.92 1.15
CA PRO A 170 -4.60 -25.04 0.00
C PRO A 170 -4.54 -25.82 -1.33
N SER A 171 -5.19 -25.32 -2.36
CA SER A 171 -5.16 -25.97 -3.69
C SER A 171 -3.80 -25.83 -4.38
N LYS A 172 -3.12 -24.71 -4.16
CA LYS A 172 -1.80 -24.42 -4.74
C LYS A 172 -0.87 -23.77 -3.72
N LEU A 173 0.38 -24.21 -3.70
CA LEU A 173 1.48 -23.51 -3.04
C LEU A 173 2.34 -22.81 -4.08
N HIS A 174 2.67 -21.55 -3.82
CA HIS A 174 3.55 -20.74 -4.66
C HIS A 174 4.74 -20.27 -3.83
N SER A 175 5.94 -20.31 -4.40
CA SER A 175 7.14 -19.76 -3.75
C SER A 175 8.16 -19.33 -4.81
N ASP A 176 9.26 -18.74 -4.39
CA ASP A 176 10.44 -18.65 -5.23
C ASP A 176 11.13 -20.03 -5.41
N GLN A 177 12.28 -20.04 -6.09
CA GLN A 177 13.10 -21.24 -6.31
C GLN A 177 14.13 -21.48 -5.20
N GLY A 178 13.90 -20.95 -3.99
CA GLY A 178 14.75 -21.17 -2.83
C GLY A 178 14.88 -22.66 -2.50
N LYS A 179 16.08 -23.08 -2.06
CA LYS A 179 16.38 -24.50 -1.75
C LYS A 179 15.43 -25.10 -0.71
N GLY A 180 14.93 -24.28 0.22
CA GLY A 180 13.93 -24.69 1.21
C GLY A 180 12.59 -25.10 0.61
N PHE A 181 12.21 -24.56 -0.55
CA PHE A 181 10.89 -24.76 -1.16
C PHE A 181 10.87 -25.75 -2.32
N GLU A 182 12.01 -26.03 -2.96
CA GLU A 182 12.10 -26.94 -4.12
C GLU A 182 12.68 -28.33 -3.76
N SER A 183 12.82 -28.64 -2.47
CA SER A 183 13.34 -29.94 -2.03
C SER A 183 12.35 -31.11 -2.26
N ALA A 184 12.88 -32.33 -2.28
CA ALA A 184 12.08 -33.56 -2.32
C ALA A 184 11.08 -33.65 -1.16
N VAL A 185 11.42 -33.10 0.01
CA VAL A 185 10.54 -33.08 1.19
C VAL A 185 9.26 -32.28 0.90
N ILE A 186 9.40 -31.08 0.31
CA ILE A 186 8.25 -30.24 -0.02
C ILE A 186 7.43 -30.85 -1.17
N ILE A 187 8.09 -31.46 -2.15
CA ILE A 187 7.39 -32.17 -3.24
C ILE A 187 6.57 -33.33 -2.68
N ALA A 188 7.16 -34.15 -1.79
CA ALA A 188 6.47 -35.27 -1.15
C ALA A 188 5.30 -34.80 -0.28
N LEU A 189 5.47 -33.70 0.47
CA LEU A 189 4.40 -33.06 1.25
C LEU A 189 3.24 -32.63 0.34
N CYS A 190 3.56 -31.97 -0.78
CA CYS A 190 2.56 -31.53 -1.75
C CYS A 190 1.81 -32.72 -2.36
N GLN A 191 2.52 -33.79 -2.73
CA GLN A 191 1.91 -35.03 -3.24
C GLN A 191 0.99 -35.68 -2.20
N LYS A 192 1.44 -35.79 -0.94
CA LYS A 192 0.67 -36.37 0.16
C LYS A 192 -0.67 -35.67 0.38
N TYR A 193 -0.68 -34.34 0.31
CA TYR A 193 -1.88 -33.54 0.55
C TYR A 193 -2.61 -33.12 -0.74
N GLY A 194 -2.16 -33.56 -1.92
CA GLY A 194 -2.79 -33.18 -3.20
C GLY A 194 -2.61 -31.70 -3.57
N ILE A 195 -1.60 -31.02 -3.02
CA ILE A 195 -1.32 -29.60 -3.27
C ILE A 195 -0.56 -29.45 -4.59
N LYS A 196 -1.01 -28.54 -5.45
CA LYS A 196 -0.25 -28.19 -6.67
C LYS A 196 0.89 -27.24 -6.32
N LYS A 197 2.14 -27.63 -6.56
CA LYS A 197 3.29 -26.73 -6.40
C LYS A 197 3.45 -25.85 -7.64
N SER A 198 3.69 -24.56 -7.42
CA SER A 198 4.07 -23.59 -8.44
C SER A 198 5.27 -22.76 -7.95
N ARG A 199 5.97 -22.10 -8.87
CA ARG A 199 7.17 -21.31 -8.57
C ARG A 199 7.30 -20.07 -9.45
N THR A 200 8.07 -19.09 -8.99
CA THR A 200 8.51 -17.97 -9.83
C THR A 200 9.51 -18.46 -10.89
N SER A 201 9.68 -17.69 -11.98
CA SER A 201 10.76 -17.94 -12.93
C SER A 201 12.11 -17.52 -12.33
N ALA A 202 13.18 -18.27 -12.64
CA ALA A 202 14.50 -18.14 -12.02
C ALA A 202 15.12 -16.73 -12.06
N TYR A 203 14.70 -15.89 -13.01
CA TYR A 203 15.21 -14.52 -13.21
C TYR A 203 14.18 -13.42 -12.91
N ASN A 204 13.05 -13.74 -12.27
CA ASN A 204 12.02 -12.74 -11.97
C ASN A 204 11.49 -12.83 -10.52
N PRO A 205 12.21 -12.21 -9.55
CA PRO A 205 11.73 -12.07 -8.16
C PRO A 205 10.34 -11.42 -8.07
N ARG A 206 9.95 -10.62 -9.07
CA ARG A 206 8.62 -9.98 -9.14
C ARG A 206 7.47 -10.97 -9.26
N GLY A 207 7.75 -12.24 -9.61
CA GLY A 207 6.76 -13.31 -9.63
C GLY A 207 6.08 -13.50 -8.27
N ASN A 208 6.81 -13.29 -7.16
CA ASN A 208 6.28 -13.37 -5.80
C ASN A 208 6.01 -11.98 -5.19
N GLY A 209 5.61 -11.01 -6.02
CA GLY A 209 5.44 -9.61 -5.59
C GLY A 209 4.34 -9.35 -4.55
N ILE A 210 3.56 -10.37 -4.17
CA ILE A 210 2.63 -10.31 -3.04
C ILE A 210 3.41 -10.46 -1.72
N CYS A 211 4.19 -11.53 -1.57
CA CYS A 211 5.04 -11.71 -0.39
C CYS A 211 6.08 -10.59 -0.29
N GLU A 212 6.74 -10.20 -1.40
CA GLU A 212 7.72 -9.12 -1.37
C GLU A 212 7.13 -7.80 -0.84
N ARG A 213 5.88 -7.48 -1.22
CA ARG A 213 5.16 -6.31 -0.70
C ARG A 213 4.92 -6.43 0.79
N PHE A 214 4.42 -7.56 1.26
CA PHE A 214 4.23 -7.79 2.68
C PHE A 214 5.55 -7.72 3.45
N ASN A 215 6.63 -8.32 2.95
CA ASN A 215 7.95 -8.31 3.58
C ASN A 215 8.43 -6.88 3.85
N ARG A 216 8.24 -5.97 2.89
CA ARG A 216 8.55 -4.54 3.08
C ARG A 216 7.68 -3.91 4.17
N THR A 217 6.38 -4.23 4.21
CA THR A 217 5.47 -3.73 5.24
C THR A 217 5.87 -4.28 6.63
N LEU A 218 6.17 -5.57 6.75
CA LEU A 218 6.62 -6.19 8.00
C LEU A 218 7.90 -5.53 8.51
N LEU A 219 8.90 -5.34 7.64
CA LEU A 219 10.14 -4.64 7.99
C LEU A 219 9.87 -3.20 8.45
N ALA A 220 8.94 -2.48 7.82
CA ALA A 220 8.57 -1.13 8.22
C ALA A 220 7.89 -1.10 9.60
N MET A 221 6.94 -2.00 9.84
CA MET A 221 6.22 -2.10 11.12
C MET A 221 7.14 -2.54 12.27
N LEU A 222 8.12 -3.42 12.01
CA LEU A 222 9.11 -3.80 13.02
C LEU A 222 10.13 -2.68 13.29
N ARG A 223 10.44 -1.84 12.30
CA ARG A 223 11.31 -0.67 12.50
C ARG A 223 10.70 0.41 13.40
N SER A 224 9.38 0.48 13.50
CA SER A 224 8.69 1.42 14.40
C SER A 224 8.68 0.97 15.86
N LEU A 225 9.16 -0.24 16.17
CA LEU A 225 9.34 -0.66 17.56
C LEU A 225 10.44 0.14 18.26
N GLU A 226 10.41 0.16 19.58
CA GLU A 226 11.49 0.72 20.40
C GLU A 226 12.76 -0.12 20.25
N ASP A 227 13.93 0.46 20.56
CA ASP A 227 15.20 -0.23 20.33
C ASP A 227 15.38 -1.47 21.22
N SER A 228 14.81 -1.48 22.42
CA SER A 228 14.72 -2.67 23.28
C SER A 228 13.91 -3.79 22.62
N ASP A 229 12.77 -3.45 22.03
CA ASP A 229 11.82 -4.39 21.43
C ASP A 229 12.33 -4.92 20.08
N LYS A 230 13.15 -4.15 19.37
CA LYS A 230 13.84 -4.61 18.15
C LYS A 230 14.80 -5.76 18.42
N LEU A 231 15.41 -5.82 19.60
CA LEU A 231 16.26 -6.95 19.99
C LEU A 231 15.44 -8.23 20.15
N GLU A 232 14.18 -8.09 20.59
CA GLU A 232 13.23 -9.17 20.78
C GLU A 232 12.18 -9.31 19.67
N TRP A 233 12.53 -8.86 18.45
CA TRP A 233 11.58 -8.72 17.33
C TRP A 233 10.70 -9.94 17.08
N SER A 234 11.20 -11.15 17.37
CA SER A 234 10.49 -12.41 17.14
C SER A 234 9.19 -12.53 17.94
N HIS A 235 9.15 -11.96 19.16
CA HIS A 235 7.96 -11.94 20.01
C HIS A 235 6.90 -10.94 19.50
N HIS A 236 7.32 -9.91 18.77
CA HIS A 236 6.42 -8.88 18.25
C HIS A 236 5.81 -9.22 16.89
N VAL A 237 6.37 -10.20 16.16
CA VAL A 237 5.84 -10.61 14.84
C VAL A 237 4.34 -10.92 14.88
N PRO A 238 3.80 -11.72 15.82
CA PRO A 238 2.35 -12.02 15.85
C PRO A 238 1.49 -10.76 15.99
N HIS A 239 1.90 -9.80 16.83
CA HIS A 239 1.16 -8.55 17.05
C HIS A 239 1.16 -7.66 15.81
N VAL A 240 2.32 -7.52 15.17
CA VAL A 240 2.47 -6.75 13.93
C VAL A 240 1.67 -7.36 12.79
N VAL A 241 1.70 -8.69 12.66
CA VAL A 241 0.92 -9.42 11.66
C VAL A 241 -0.58 -9.26 11.90
N LEU A 242 -1.04 -9.29 13.16
CA LEU A 242 -2.43 -9.00 13.48
C LEU A 242 -2.82 -7.59 13.03
N GLY A 243 -2.00 -6.59 13.35
CA GLY A 243 -2.20 -5.20 12.91
C GLY A 243 -2.34 -5.07 11.40
N TYR A 244 -1.52 -5.79 10.63
CA TYR A 244 -1.67 -5.87 9.17
C TYR A 244 -2.99 -6.54 8.76
N ASN A 245 -3.30 -7.73 9.31
CA ASN A 245 -4.47 -8.51 8.92
C ASN A 245 -5.80 -7.80 9.23
N ILE A 246 -5.83 -6.88 10.19
CA ILE A 246 -7.05 -6.11 10.53
C ILE A 246 -7.14 -4.77 9.80
N THR A 247 -6.07 -4.34 9.13
CA THR A 247 -6.05 -3.09 8.36
C THR A 247 -6.55 -3.34 6.93
N PRO A 248 -7.47 -2.49 6.39
CA PRO A 248 -7.91 -2.62 5.02
C PRO A 248 -6.76 -2.58 4.02
N HIS A 249 -6.69 -3.59 3.14
CA HIS A 249 -5.65 -3.66 2.13
C HIS A 249 -6.05 -2.85 0.89
N THR A 250 -5.13 -2.05 0.33
CA THR A 250 -5.45 -1.13 -0.78
C THR A 250 -5.97 -1.82 -2.04
N SER A 251 -5.53 -3.05 -2.32
CA SER A 251 -5.98 -3.80 -3.50
C SER A 251 -7.38 -4.40 -3.36
N THR A 252 -7.85 -4.65 -2.13
CA THR A 252 -9.14 -5.30 -1.87
C THR A 252 -10.15 -4.33 -1.29
N GLY A 253 -9.73 -3.24 -0.64
CA GLY A 253 -10.61 -2.34 0.12
C GLY A 253 -11.09 -2.91 1.46
N TRP A 254 -10.76 -4.17 1.77
CA TRP A 254 -11.21 -4.91 2.95
C TRP A 254 -10.00 -5.38 3.76
N SER A 255 -10.18 -5.56 5.07
CA SER A 255 -9.13 -6.16 5.88
C SER A 255 -8.99 -7.65 5.54
N PRO A 256 -7.75 -8.17 5.47
CA PRO A 256 -7.54 -9.60 5.22
C PRO A 256 -8.30 -10.51 6.18
N TYR A 257 -8.35 -10.13 7.47
CA TYR A 257 -9.08 -10.86 8.50
C TYR A 257 -10.58 -10.95 8.19
N TYR A 258 -11.19 -9.85 7.74
CA TYR A 258 -12.61 -9.86 7.38
C TYR A 258 -12.87 -10.72 6.15
N LEU A 259 -12.02 -10.68 5.13
CA LEU A 259 -12.18 -11.50 3.94
C LEU A 259 -12.03 -13.00 4.22
N LEU A 260 -11.29 -13.38 5.26
CA LEU A 260 -11.11 -14.77 5.66
C LEU A 260 -12.22 -15.26 6.61
N TYR A 261 -12.57 -14.46 7.62
CA TYR A 261 -13.47 -14.88 8.70
C TYR A 261 -14.88 -14.27 8.64
N GLY A 262 -15.14 -13.32 7.74
CA GLY A 262 -16.42 -12.60 7.62
C GLY A 262 -16.82 -11.74 8.82
N ARG A 263 -15.87 -11.47 9.72
CA ARG A 263 -16.07 -10.64 10.92
C ARG A 263 -14.80 -9.86 11.24
N HIS A 264 -14.94 -8.76 11.96
CA HIS A 264 -13.80 -8.09 12.56
C HIS A 264 -13.40 -8.81 13.85
N PRO A 265 -12.10 -8.88 14.19
CA PRO A 265 -11.68 -9.41 15.48
C PRO A 265 -12.06 -8.44 16.59
N LYS A 266 -12.38 -8.98 17.77
CA LYS A 266 -12.47 -8.18 18.99
C LYS A 266 -11.06 -7.86 19.48
N LEU A 267 -10.77 -6.58 19.67
CA LEU A 267 -9.52 -6.07 20.22
C LEU A 267 -9.72 -5.68 21.69
N PRO A 268 -8.66 -5.58 22.50
CA PRO A 268 -8.77 -5.16 23.91
C PRO A 268 -9.56 -3.86 24.11
N ILE A 269 -9.41 -2.88 23.22
CA ILE A 269 -10.14 -1.61 23.26
C ILE A 269 -11.65 -1.78 23.07
N ASN A 270 -12.10 -2.83 22.37
CA ASN A 270 -13.52 -3.10 22.21
C ASN A 270 -14.18 -3.41 23.55
N PHE A 271 -13.51 -4.10 24.46
CA PHE A 271 -14.05 -4.38 25.79
C PHE A 271 -14.17 -3.10 26.63
N VAL A 272 -13.15 -2.23 26.57
CA VAL A 272 -13.18 -0.92 27.26
C VAL A 272 -14.33 -0.06 26.73
N ILE A 273 -14.58 -0.06 25.42
CA ILE A 273 -15.65 0.74 24.80
C ILE A 273 -17.04 0.09 24.99
N GLU A 274 -17.16 -1.23 24.87
CA GLU A 274 -18.40 -1.99 25.13
C GLU A 274 -18.87 -1.73 26.57
N ASP A 275 -17.94 -1.78 27.55
CA ASP A 275 -18.22 -1.47 28.96
C ASP A 275 -18.64 0.00 29.17
N LEU A 276 -18.11 0.94 28.38
CA LEU A 276 -18.37 2.39 28.54
C LEU A 276 -19.63 2.89 27.83
N PHE A 277 -20.04 2.27 26.72
CA PHE A 277 -21.04 2.84 25.82
C PHE A 277 -22.20 1.92 25.47
N ASN A 278 -22.14 0.61 25.77
CA ASN A 278 -23.26 -0.28 25.45
C ASN A 278 -23.19 -1.66 26.13
N PRO A 279 -23.73 -1.83 27.36
CA PRO A 279 -23.83 -3.16 27.95
C PRO A 279 -24.84 -4.09 27.24
N ASP A 280 -25.74 -3.56 26.41
CA ASP A 280 -26.91 -4.29 25.88
C ASP A 280 -26.99 -4.41 24.33
N VAL A 281 -25.99 -3.97 23.57
CA VAL A 281 -25.97 -4.22 22.11
C VAL A 281 -25.30 -5.56 21.81
N GLN A 282 -26.00 -6.64 22.16
CA GLN A 282 -25.87 -7.90 21.46
C GLN A 282 -26.59 -7.77 20.11
N GLY A 283 -25.87 -7.21 19.14
CA GLY A 283 -26.30 -7.16 17.75
C GLY A 283 -26.55 -8.58 17.23
N LYS A 284 -27.79 -8.85 16.84
CA LYS A 284 -28.26 -10.05 16.15
C LYS A 284 -27.66 -10.14 14.74
N ASP A 285 -26.35 -10.30 14.64
CA ASP A 285 -25.74 -10.78 13.40
C ASP A 285 -26.05 -12.27 13.30
N ASP A 286 -27.19 -12.59 12.68
CA ASP A 286 -27.51 -13.97 12.38
C ASP A 286 -26.56 -14.53 11.30
N ILE A 287 -26.51 -15.86 11.20
CA ILE A 287 -25.65 -16.54 10.24
C ILE A 287 -25.95 -16.18 8.79
N ILE A 288 -27.18 -15.73 8.49
CA ILE A 288 -27.63 -15.37 7.14
C ILE A 288 -27.02 -14.02 6.76
N PHE A 289 -27.08 -13.04 7.66
CA PHE A 289 -26.48 -11.73 7.48
C PHE A 289 -24.96 -11.84 7.30
N HIS A 290 -24.30 -12.65 8.14
CA HIS A 290 -22.87 -12.92 8.03
C HIS A 290 -22.49 -13.48 6.65
N LYS A 291 -23.19 -14.53 6.19
CA LYS A 291 -22.94 -15.13 4.86
C LYS A 291 -23.13 -14.12 3.73
N ARG A 292 -24.21 -13.32 3.77
CA ARG A 292 -24.49 -12.31 2.75
C ARG A 292 -23.37 -11.26 2.70
N LYS A 293 -22.96 -10.75 3.85
CA LYS A 293 -21.92 -9.72 3.96
C LYS A 293 -20.55 -10.21 3.50
N LEU A 294 -20.17 -11.43 3.88
CA LEU A 294 -18.93 -12.05 3.40
C LEU A 294 -18.94 -12.23 1.88
N ALA A 295 -20.06 -12.68 1.30
CA ALA A 295 -20.21 -12.83 -0.15
C ALA A 295 -20.16 -11.48 -0.89
N GLU A 296 -20.74 -10.42 -0.32
CA GLU A 296 -20.59 -9.05 -0.83
C GLU A 296 -19.13 -8.59 -0.82
N ALA A 297 -18.43 -8.80 0.30
CA ALA A 297 -17.02 -8.43 0.44
C ALA A 297 -16.11 -9.19 -0.53
N HIS A 298 -16.35 -10.50 -0.74
CA HIS A 298 -15.61 -11.29 -1.73
C HIS A 298 -15.82 -10.78 -3.16
N ARG A 299 -17.06 -10.40 -3.53
CA ARG A 299 -17.33 -9.83 -4.87
C ARG A 299 -16.64 -8.49 -5.07
N ASP A 300 -16.76 -7.57 -4.10
CA ASP A 300 -16.09 -6.26 -4.19
C ASP A 300 -14.56 -6.40 -4.23
N ALA A 301 -14.00 -7.30 -3.43
CA ALA A 301 -12.56 -7.60 -3.46
C ALA A 301 -12.12 -8.14 -4.83
N SER A 302 -12.85 -9.10 -5.42
CA SER A 302 -12.58 -9.63 -6.76
C SER A 302 -12.60 -8.52 -7.83
N ASP A 303 -13.63 -7.67 -7.81
CA ASP A 303 -13.77 -6.57 -8.78
C ASP A 303 -12.66 -5.53 -8.65
N ARG A 304 -12.19 -5.27 -7.43
CA ARG A 304 -11.07 -4.36 -7.16
C ARG A 304 -9.74 -4.96 -7.58
N ILE A 305 -9.48 -6.23 -7.26
CA ILE A 305 -8.28 -6.94 -7.70
C ILE A 305 -8.20 -6.94 -9.24
N ALA A 306 -9.31 -7.22 -9.92
CA ALA A 306 -9.38 -7.20 -11.38
C ALA A 306 -9.09 -5.81 -11.97
N ARG A 307 -9.51 -4.73 -11.30
CA ARG A 307 -9.19 -3.34 -11.69
C ARG A 307 -7.74 -2.97 -11.39
N PHE A 308 -7.18 -3.46 -10.29
CA PHE A 308 -5.81 -3.18 -9.86
C PHE A 308 -4.74 -3.79 -10.78
N HIS A 309 -5.13 -4.80 -11.57
CA HIS A 309 -4.25 -5.52 -12.49
C HIS A 309 -4.43 -5.14 -13.97
N LYS A 310 -5.31 -4.19 -14.29
CA LYS A 310 -5.44 -3.55 -15.62
C LYS A 310 -4.58 -2.29 -15.68
#